data_AF-A0A7R9AIN7-F1
#
_entry.id   AF-A0A7R9AIN7-F1
#
_cell.length_a   1.000
_cell.length_b   1.000
_cell.length_c   1.000
_cell.angle_alpha   90.00
_cell.angle_beta   90.00
_cell.angle_gamma   90.00
#
_symmetry.space_group_name_H-M   'P 1'
#
loop_
_entity.id
_entity.type
_entity.pdbx_description
1 polymer ?
#
loop_
_entity_poly.entity_id
_entity_poly.type
_entity_poly.pdbx_seq_one_letter_code
_entity_poly.pdbx_strand_id
1 'polypeptide(L)'
;HLIGIKNINENDIHLILETAKEFKEVINRPIKKVPSLRDITIANLFFENSTRTRLSFELAEKRLSADTINFTSAGSSVKKGETLLDTVNNILAMKVDMVVMRHSSPGAPHFLSNKIKANIVNAGDGTHEHPTQALLDAFSMQEKIGDLKGKKIAIIGDILHSRVALSNIFCLQKLGAEVRVCGPKTLIPKYLTELGVQVFDNVKDALAWCDVANVLRIQLERQQLKYFPSLREYSLYFGINKKMLDELDKEIVVMHPGPINRGVELSSDAADSPHSIILDQVENGVAVRMAVLTVEIVEILKKEIGIDCQISKDSSQPKIILVAKDLIPVCSFLYKTSELYFDYLNCITAIDNGLEAGTIDLIYHLTSIPYEQSVILKVQIDRSLSENTLVDSVSSIWKTADWHEREIFDFFGVKFNLHPDLRRILLPADWVGFPMRKDYELQETYHGIKVKY
;
A
#
# COMPACT_ATOMS: atom_id res chain seq x y z
N HIS A 1 0.60 -3.29 -11.05
CA HIS A 1 -0.63 -2.57 -11.43
C HIS A 1 -1.77 -3.03 -10.54
N LEU A 2 -2.55 -2.09 -10.00
CA LEU A 2 -3.83 -2.37 -9.34
C LEU A 2 -4.99 -2.00 -10.26
N ILE A 3 -5.39 -2.95 -11.12
CA ILE A 3 -6.48 -2.74 -12.10
C ILE A 3 -7.84 -3.26 -11.65
N GLY A 4 -7.87 -4.21 -10.72
CA GLY A 4 -9.09 -4.83 -10.20
C GLY A 4 -8.79 -5.77 -9.02
N ILE A 5 -9.81 -6.10 -8.23
CA ILE A 5 -9.71 -7.01 -7.08
C ILE A 5 -9.82 -8.46 -7.52
N LYS A 6 -10.49 -8.76 -8.62
CA LYS A 6 -10.75 -10.16 -9.03
C LYS A 6 -9.47 -11.02 -9.06
N ASN A 7 -8.38 -10.46 -9.58
CA ASN A 7 -7.11 -11.15 -9.78
C ASN A 7 -6.05 -10.84 -8.71
N ILE A 8 -6.36 -10.06 -7.67
CA ILE A 8 -5.42 -9.81 -6.58
C ILE A 8 -5.37 -11.02 -5.63
N ASN A 9 -4.20 -11.35 -5.11
CA ASN A 9 -4.07 -12.43 -4.13
C ASN A 9 -4.43 -11.93 -2.73
N GLU A 10 -4.85 -12.85 -1.87
CA GLU A 10 -5.23 -12.51 -0.49
C GLU A 10 -4.06 -11.88 0.29
N ASN A 11 -2.84 -12.41 0.12
CA ASN A 11 -1.64 -11.87 0.76
C ASN A 11 -1.36 -10.41 0.38
N ASP A 12 -1.61 -10.04 -0.88
CA ASP A 12 -1.41 -8.67 -1.35
C ASP A 12 -2.47 -7.73 -0.74
N ILE A 13 -3.71 -8.22 -0.57
CA ILE A 13 -4.75 -7.48 0.15
C ILE A 13 -4.28 -7.23 1.59
N HIS A 14 -3.86 -8.26 2.32
CA HIS A 14 -3.38 -8.12 3.69
C HIS A 14 -2.20 -7.14 3.78
N LEU A 15 -1.22 -7.25 2.87
CA LEU A 15 -0.08 -6.32 2.80
C LEU A 15 -0.53 -4.86 2.63
N ILE A 16 -1.51 -4.60 1.75
CA ILE A 16 -2.05 -3.27 1.53
C ILE A 16 -2.77 -2.77 2.79
N LEU A 17 -3.60 -3.62 3.42
CA LEU A 17 -4.38 -3.24 4.62
C LEU A 17 -3.47 -2.96 5.83
N GLU A 18 -2.44 -3.78 6.05
CA GLU A 18 -1.44 -3.56 7.10
C GLU A 18 -0.66 -2.26 6.85
N THR A 19 -0.26 -2.01 5.60
CA THR A 19 0.43 -0.77 5.22
C THR A 19 -0.49 0.45 5.38
N ALA A 20 -1.79 0.29 5.11
CA ALA A 20 -2.77 1.35 5.33
C ALA A 20 -2.91 1.71 6.82
N LYS A 21 -2.83 0.72 7.72
CA LYS A 21 -2.85 0.95 9.18
C LYS A 21 -1.73 1.89 9.63
N GLU A 22 -0.51 1.70 9.11
CA GLU A 22 0.61 2.57 9.44
C GLU A 22 0.43 3.98 8.87
N PHE A 23 -0.04 4.09 7.62
CA PHE A 23 -0.31 5.41 7.04
C PHE A 23 -1.46 6.13 7.75
N LYS A 24 -2.45 5.39 8.28
CA LYS A 24 -3.51 5.95 9.13
C LYS A 24 -2.93 6.61 10.39
N GLU A 25 -1.90 6.03 11.00
CA GLU A 25 -1.19 6.69 12.11
C GLU A 25 -0.46 7.95 11.64
N VAL A 26 0.24 7.89 10.50
CA VAL A 26 0.98 9.03 9.95
C VAL A 26 0.07 10.23 9.69
N ILE A 27 -1.11 10.02 9.10
CA ILE A 27 -2.01 11.12 8.75
C ILE A 27 -2.67 11.78 9.98
N ASN A 28 -2.61 11.11 11.13
CA ASN A 28 -3.09 11.61 12.43
C ASN A 28 -1.99 12.26 13.28
N ARG A 29 -0.72 12.21 12.84
CA ARG A 29 0.38 12.96 13.46
C ARG A 29 0.36 14.44 13.04
N PRO A 30 1.06 15.33 13.77
CA PRO A 30 1.20 16.74 13.37
C PRO A 30 1.87 16.90 12.00
N ILE A 31 2.90 16.08 11.74
CA ILE A 31 3.56 15.99 10.44
C ILE A 31 2.93 14.84 9.66
N LYS A 32 2.09 15.21 8.69
CA LYS A 32 1.27 14.27 7.90
C LYS A 32 1.95 13.85 6.60
N LYS A 33 3.27 14.04 6.50
CA LYS A 33 4.06 13.80 5.28
C LYS A 33 5.19 12.81 5.55
N VAL A 34 5.43 11.94 4.59
CA VAL A 34 6.55 11.00 4.56
C VAL A 34 7.18 11.04 3.15
N PRO A 35 8.50 10.89 3.00
CA PRO A 35 9.17 10.99 1.70
C PRO A 35 9.18 9.67 0.92
N SER A 36 8.15 8.84 1.06
CA SER A 36 8.12 7.48 0.49
C SER A 36 8.07 7.45 -1.05
N LEU A 37 7.56 8.51 -1.68
CA LEU A 37 7.47 8.68 -3.13
C LEU A 37 8.14 9.98 -3.58
N ARG A 38 9.16 10.45 -2.86
CA ARG A 38 9.94 11.61 -3.29
C ARG A 38 10.50 11.35 -4.69
N ASP A 39 10.45 12.38 -5.55
CA ASP A 39 10.91 12.35 -6.94
C ASP A 39 10.12 11.40 -7.88
N ILE A 40 9.01 10.81 -7.39
CA ILE A 40 8.07 10.04 -8.22
C ILE A 40 6.97 10.96 -8.73
N THR A 41 6.76 10.98 -10.04
CA THR A 41 5.70 11.75 -10.69
C THR A 41 4.49 10.86 -11.01
N ILE A 42 3.33 11.23 -10.46
CA ILE A 42 2.07 10.51 -10.63
C ILE A 42 1.09 11.35 -11.45
N ALA A 43 0.56 10.78 -12.54
CA ALA A 43 -0.49 11.40 -13.33
C ALA A 43 -1.88 10.90 -12.95
N ASN A 44 -2.71 11.83 -12.48
CA ASN A 44 -4.13 11.63 -12.20
C ASN A 44 -4.98 11.89 -13.45
N LEU A 45 -5.34 10.83 -14.16
CA LEU A 45 -6.10 10.86 -15.41
C LEU A 45 -7.59 10.57 -15.16
N PHE A 46 -8.35 11.62 -14.86
CA PHE A 46 -9.79 11.50 -14.59
C PHE A 46 -10.60 11.91 -15.82
N PHE A 47 -11.02 10.91 -16.61
CA PHE A 47 -11.87 11.10 -17.79
C PHE A 47 -13.36 11.18 -17.43
N GLU A 48 -13.75 10.66 -16.26
CA GLU A 48 -15.08 10.77 -15.65
C GLU A 48 -15.00 11.64 -14.38
N ASN A 49 -16.04 12.45 -14.13
CA ASN A 49 -16.11 13.31 -12.95
C ASN A 49 -16.03 12.50 -11.64
N SER A 50 -15.09 12.89 -10.77
CA SER A 50 -15.04 12.42 -9.39
C SER A 50 -14.25 13.37 -8.50
N THR A 51 -14.95 14.14 -7.67
CA THR A 51 -14.30 15.10 -6.76
C THR A 51 -13.64 14.37 -5.59
N ARG A 52 -14.36 13.42 -4.95
CA ARG A 52 -13.88 12.72 -3.74
C ARG A 52 -12.68 11.82 -4.03
N THR A 53 -12.78 10.95 -5.05
CA THR A 53 -11.69 10.03 -5.39
C THR A 53 -10.45 10.81 -5.80
N ARG A 54 -10.60 11.82 -6.66
CA ARG A 54 -9.47 12.63 -7.15
C ARG A 54 -8.77 13.37 -6.02
N LEU A 55 -9.52 14.10 -5.18
CA LEU A 55 -8.93 14.83 -4.05
C LEU A 55 -8.25 13.89 -3.06
N SER A 56 -8.79 12.70 -2.85
CA SER A 56 -8.15 11.74 -1.94
C SER A 56 -6.88 11.13 -2.51
N PHE A 57 -6.76 10.90 -3.81
CA PHE A 57 -5.50 10.50 -4.45
C PHE A 57 -4.48 11.63 -4.40
N GLU A 58 -4.87 12.84 -4.81
CA GLU A 58 -4.03 14.03 -4.77
C GLU A 58 -3.48 14.28 -3.36
N LEU A 59 -4.31 14.09 -2.33
CA LEU A 59 -3.89 14.21 -0.94
C LEU A 59 -2.96 13.07 -0.50
N ALA A 60 -3.22 11.83 -0.91
CA ALA A 60 -2.35 10.69 -0.64
C ALA A 60 -0.95 10.90 -1.24
N GLU A 61 -0.88 11.32 -2.52
CA GLU A 61 0.35 11.59 -3.25
C GLU A 61 1.16 12.71 -2.58
N LYS A 62 0.51 13.84 -2.25
CA LYS A 62 1.14 14.96 -1.52
C LYS A 62 1.66 14.57 -0.14
N ARG A 63 1.00 13.62 0.53
CA ARG A 63 1.41 13.08 1.83
C ARG A 63 2.59 12.11 1.70
N LEU A 64 2.75 11.46 0.55
CA LEU A 64 3.90 10.63 0.22
C LEU A 64 5.06 11.41 -0.43
N SER A 65 4.93 12.73 -0.55
CA SER A 65 5.90 13.63 -1.20
C SER A 65 6.11 13.36 -2.70
N ALA A 66 5.10 12.79 -3.38
CA ALA A 66 5.10 12.62 -4.82
C ALA A 66 4.75 13.93 -5.55
N ASP A 67 5.30 14.08 -6.75
CA ASP A 67 4.87 15.10 -7.70
C ASP A 67 3.61 14.65 -8.44
N THR A 68 2.67 15.57 -8.67
CA THR A 68 1.34 15.21 -9.19
C THR A 68 1.00 16.01 -10.43
N ILE A 69 0.57 15.33 -11.49
CA ILE A 69 0.00 15.94 -12.69
C ILE A 69 -1.48 15.60 -12.74
N ASN A 70 -2.34 16.62 -12.79
CA ASN A 70 -3.78 16.42 -12.86
C ASN A 70 -4.31 16.67 -14.28
N PHE A 71 -4.96 15.66 -14.85
CA PHE A 71 -5.62 15.73 -16.14
C PHE A 71 -7.14 15.54 -15.99
N THR A 72 -7.91 16.39 -16.64
CA THR A 72 -9.37 16.26 -16.71
C THR A 72 -9.87 16.40 -18.15
N SER A 73 -10.85 15.58 -18.53
CA SER A 73 -11.40 15.56 -19.90
C SER A 73 -12.06 16.88 -20.32
N ALA A 74 -12.62 17.63 -19.36
CA ALA A 74 -13.40 18.84 -19.59
C ALA A 74 -12.64 19.97 -20.35
N GLY A 75 -11.30 20.02 -20.27
CA GLY A 75 -10.45 21.02 -20.93
C GLY A 75 -9.43 20.46 -21.92
N SER A 76 -9.49 19.17 -22.26
CA SER A 76 -8.37 18.47 -22.92
C SER A 76 -8.54 18.22 -24.43
N SER A 77 -7.43 17.84 -25.08
CA SER A 77 -7.35 17.40 -26.48
C SER A 77 -8.19 16.18 -26.82
N VAL A 78 -8.70 15.44 -25.83
CA VAL A 78 -9.68 14.35 -26.03
C VAL A 78 -10.94 14.87 -26.72
N LYS A 79 -11.36 16.12 -26.45
CA LYS A 79 -12.48 16.77 -27.17
C LYS A 79 -12.19 16.99 -28.66
N LYS A 80 -10.92 17.01 -29.04
CA LYS A 80 -10.47 17.12 -30.43
C LYS A 80 -10.32 15.76 -31.13
N GLY A 81 -10.72 14.67 -30.47
CA GLY A 81 -10.71 13.31 -31.03
C GLY A 81 -9.41 12.54 -30.81
N GLU A 82 -8.52 13.00 -29.93
CA GLU A 82 -7.31 12.25 -29.55
C GLU A 82 -7.70 10.92 -28.87
N THR A 83 -7.00 9.84 -29.22
CA THR A 83 -7.26 8.53 -28.62
C THR A 83 -6.77 8.46 -27.18
N LEU A 84 -7.39 7.63 -26.35
CA LEU A 84 -6.94 7.40 -24.96
C LEU A 84 -5.46 7.02 -24.89
N LEU A 85 -4.99 6.17 -25.81
CA LEU A 85 -3.61 5.71 -25.84
C LEU A 85 -2.65 6.85 -26.20
N ASP A 86 -2.99 7.69 -27.17
CA ASP A 86 -2.15 8.83 -27.57
C ASP A 86 -2.06 9.88 -26.47
N THR A 87 -3.18 10.22 -25.82
CA THR A 87 -3.19 11.12 -24.66
C THR A 87 -2.30 10.58 -23.54
N VAL A 88 -2.38 9.29 -23.22
CA VAL A 88 -1.55 8.68 -22.18
C VAL A 88 -0.08 8.66 -22.59
N ASN A 89 0.26 8.29 -23.82
CA ASN A 89 1.63 8.28 -24.31
C ASN A 89 2.25 9.69 -24.29
N ASN A 90 1.49 10.72 -24.63
CA ASN A 90 1.94 12.12 -24.55
C ASN A 90 2.27 12.52 -23.11
N ILE A 91 1.48 12.06 -22.14
CA ILE A 91 1.74 12.31 -20.71
C ILE A 91 2.96 11.50 -20.24
N LEU A 92 3.09 10.23 -20.63
CA LEU A 92 4.24 9.40 -20.28
C LEU A 92 5.56 9.94 -20.88
N ALA A 93 5.51 10.57 -22.05
CA ALA A 93 6.66 11.24 -22.65
C ALA A 93 7.21 12.39 -21.79
N MET A 94 6.38 12.94 -20.89
CA MET A 94 6.77 13.94 -19.89
C MET A 94 7.43 13.34 -18.64
N LYS A 95 7.86 12.07 -18.69
CA LYS A 95 8.55 11.35 -17.61
C LYS A 95 7.66 11.13 -16.37
N VAL A 96 6.45 10.62 -16.60
CA VAL A 96 5.55 10.18 -15.54
C VAL A 96 5.80 8.70 -15.20
N ASP A 97 5.94 8.39 -13.92
CA ASP A 97 6.26 7.05 -13.42
C ASP A 97 5.02 6.17 -13.21
N MET A 98 3.91 6.78 -12.77
CA MET A 98 2.67 6.07 -12.45
C MET A 98 1.43 6.84 -12.90
N VAL A 99 0.38 6.08 -13.24
CA VAL A 99 -0.91 6.60 -13.69
C VAL A 99 -2.01 6.16 -12.73
N VAL A 100 -2.71 7.12 -12.13
CA VAL A 100 -3.99 6.89 -11.47
C VAL A 100 -5.08 7.25 -12.48
N MET A 101 -5.97 6.31 -12.81
CA MET A 101 -6.94 6.53 -13.87
C MET A 101 -8.37 6.25 -13.44
N ARG A 102 -9.28 7.12 -13.86
CA ARG A 102 -10.72 6.87 -13.85
C ARG A 102 -11.30 7.06 -15.24
N HIS A 103 -12.04 6.08 -15.73
CA HIS A 103 -12.59 6.10 -17.08
C HIS A 103 -14.05 5.60 -17.13
N SER A 104 -14.84 6.09 -18.09
CA SER A 104 -16.25 5.71 -18.25
C SER A 104 -16.42 4.34 -18.88
N SER A 105 -15.54 3.97 -19.81
CA SER A 105 -15.51 2.63 -20.42
C SER A 105 -14.98 1.58 -19.44
N PRO A 106 -15.74 0.49 -19.18
CA PRO A 106 -15.21 -0.71 -18.56
C PRO A 106 -13.95 -1.22 -19.28
N GLY A 107 -12.98 -1.71 -18.54
CA GLY A 107 -11.77 -2.33 -19.08
C GLY A 107 -10.71 -1.35 -19.60
N ALA A 108 -10.92 -0.04 -19.53
CA ALA A 108 -9.91 0.93 -19.95
C ALA A 108 -8.55 0.80 -19.22
N PRO A 109 -8.50 0.54 -17.90
CA PRO A 109 -7.26 0.20 -17.19
C PRO A 109 -6.56 -1.05 -17.74
N HIS A 110 -7.33 -2.09 -18.08
CA HIS A 110 -6.79 -3.34 -18.65
C HIS A 110 -6.25 -3.12 -20.07
N PHE A 111 -6.94 -2.31 -20.87
CA PHE A 111 -6.47 -1.95 -22.20
C PHE A 111 -5.13 -1.22 -22.14
N LEU A 112 -5.00 -0.24 -21.25
CA LEU A 112 -3.77 0.54 -21.11
C LEU A 112 -2.63 -0.28 -20.49
N SER A 113 -2.88 -1.14 -19.51
CA SER A 113 -1.83 -1.96 -18.88
C SER A 113 -1.12 -2.87 -19.88
N ASN A 114 -1.79 -3.25 -20.97
CA ASN A 114 -1.21 -4.07 -22.04
C ASN A 114 -0.48 -3.25 -23.12
N LYS A 115 -0.50 -1.91 -23.03
CA LYS A 115 0.01 -1.00 -24.07
C LYS A 115 1.07 -0.04 -23.56
N ILE A 116 1.15 0.20 -22.26
CA ILE A 116 2.11 1.12 -21.63
C ILE A 116 2.94 0.39 -20.57
N LYS A 117 4.15 0.88 -20.32
CA LYS A 117 5.05 0.33 -19.28
C LYS A 117 4.76 0.89 -17.88
N ALA A 118 4.18 2.08 -17.80
CA ALA A 118 3.88 2.74 -16.53
C ALA A 118 2.85 1.96 -15.72
N ASN A 119 2.98 2.01 -14.39
CA ASN A 119 2.02 1.34 -13.52
C ASN A 119 0.69 2.09 -13.47
N ILE A 120 -0.38 1.32 -13.32
CA ILE A 120 -1.74 1.83 -13.41
C ILE A 120 -2.47 1.45 -12.14
N VAL A 121 -3.04 2.46 -11.49
CA VAL A 121 -3.99 2.31 -10.39
C VAL A 121 -5.38 2.70 -10.88
N ASN A 122 -6.30 1.75 -10.82
CA ASN A 122 -7.69 1.96 -11.22
C ASN A 122 -8.46 2.72 -10.11
N ALA A 123 -8.76 3.98 -10.37
CA ALA A 123 -9.64 4.85 -9.58
C ALA A 123 -11.13 4.72 -9.97
N GLY A 124 -11.44 3.73 -10.81
CA GLY A 124 -12.76 3.26 -11.19
C GLY A 124 -12.97 3.22 -12.71
N ASP A 125 -13.47 2.11 -13.24
CA ASP A 125 -13.80 1.95 -14.67
C ASP A 125 -15.26 1.54 -14.90
N GLY A 126 -16.06 2.44 -15.48
CA GLY A 126 -17.45 2.19 -15.84
C GLY A 126 -18.30 1.57 -14.73
N THR A 127 -18.84 0.37 -14.97
CA THR A 127 -19.55 -0.47 -13.99
C THR A 127 -18.77 -1.73 -13.61
N HIS A 128 -17.47 -1.78 -13.93
CA HIS A 128 -16.63 -2.96 -13.77
C HIS A 128 -16.01 -3.00 -12.37
N GLU A 129 -14.94 -2.23 -12.09
CA GLU A 129 -14.27 -2.29 -10.79
C GLU A 129 -13.90 -0.92 -10.20
N HIS A 130 -13.71 -0.89 -8.88
CA HIS A 130 -13.09 0.21 -8.15
C HIS A 130 -12.26 -0.35 -6.98
N PRO A 131 -11.05 -0.87 -7.25
CA PRO A 131 -10.29 -1.66 -6.27
C PRO A 131 -9.93 -0.87 -5.01
N THR A 132 -9.51 0.39 -5.15
CA THR A 132 -9.19 1.24 -3.98
C THR A 132 -10.39 1.54 -3.09
N GLN A 133 -11.62 1.52 -3.61
CA GLN A 133 -12.82 1.66 -2.79
C GLN A 133 -13.12 0.34 -2.04
N ALA A 134 -12.89 -0.81 -2.66
CA ALA A 134 -13.09 -2.08 -1.99
C ALA A 134 -12.06 -2.33 -0.87
N LEU A 135 -10.81 -1.94 -1.11
CA LEU A 135 -9.75 -2.02 -0.10
C LEU A 135 -10.02 -1.08 1.09
N LEU A 136 -10.47 0.15 0.84
CA LEU A 136 -10.79 1.08 1.94
C LEU A 136 -12.05 0.67 2.70
N ASP A 137 -13.03 0.06 2.03
CA ASP A 137 -14.22 -0.48 2.68
C ASP A 137 -13.82 -1.65 3.60
N ALA A 138 -13.02 -2.59 3.10
CA ALA A 138 -12.49 -3.71 3.91
C ALA A 138 -11.66 -3.21 5.11
N PHE A 139 -10.77 -2.24 4.89
CA PHE A 139 -9.97 -1.62 5.97
C PHE A 139 -10.87 -0.99 7.05
N SER A 140 -11.89 -0.24 6.63
CA SER A 140 -12.81 0.42 7.56
C SER A 140 -13.65 -0.58 8.36
N MET A 141 -14.04 -1.70 7.74
CA MET A 141 -14.69 -2.80 8.45
C MET A 141 -13.72 -3.43 9.46
N GLN A 142 -12.47 -3.70 9.08
CA GLN A 142 -11.48 -4.29 9.98
C GLN A 142 -11.20 -3.44 11.20
N GLU A 143 -11.10 -2.12 11.04
CA GLU A 143 -10.93 -1.20 12.17
C GLU A 143 -12.11 -1.24 13.15
N LYS A 144 -13.34 -1.36 12.63
CA LYS A 144 -14.55 -1.28 13.47
C LYS A 144 -14.93 -2.61 14.12
N ILE A 145 -14.76 -3.74 13.43
CA ILE A 145 -15.29 -5.05 13.88
C ILE A 145 -14.23 -6.16 13.95
N GLY A 146 -12.96 -5.85 13.67
CA GLY A 146 -11.85 -6.81 13.68
C GLY A 146 -11.79 -7.66 12.41
N ASP A 147 -11.30 -8.90 12.54
CA ASP A 147 -11.18 -9.82 11.41
C ASP A 147 -12.52 -10.02 10.67
N LEU A 148 -12.47 -10.07 9.33
CA LEU A 148 -13.64 -10.17 8.46
C LEU A 148 -14.07 -11.62 8.20
N LYS A 149 -13.23 -12.60 8.56
CA LYS A 149 -13.56 -14.01 8.40
C LYS A 149 -14.85 -14.38 9.14
N GLY A 150 -15.84 -14.89 8.39
CA GLY A 150 -17.15 -15.27 8.90
C GLY A 150 -18.07 -14.10 9.28
N LYS A 151 -17.66 -12.85 9.05
CA LYS A 151 -18.53 -11.67 9.26
C LYS A 151 -19.58 -11.59 8.17
N LYS A 152 -20.77 -11.13 8.55
CA LYS A 152 -21.94 -11.05 7.65
C LYS A 152 -22.08 -9.65 7.09
N ILE A 153 -21.99 -9.50 5.78
CA ILE A 153 -21.97 -8.20 5.11
C ILE A 153 -23.13 -8.12 4.12
N ALA A 154 -24.04 -7.17 4.35
CA ALA A 154 -25.13 -6.88 3.45
C ALA A 154 -24.79 -5.66 2.58
N ILE A 155 -24.83 -5.82 1.26
CA ILE A 155 -24.69 -4.72 0.30
C ILE A 155 -26.08 -4.35 -0.24
N ILE A 156 -26.51 -3.10 -0.04
CA ILE A 156 -27.91 -2.71 -0.21
C ILE A 156 -28.02 -1.58 -1.23
N GLY A 157 -28.73 -1.80 -2.34
CA GLY A 157 -29.11 -0.76 -3.30
C GLY A 157 -28.96 -1.15 -4.78
N ASP A 158 -28.44 -0.23 -5.60
CA ASP A 158 -28.22 -0.46 -7.04
C ASP A 158 -26.98 -1.33 -7.29
N ILE A 159 -27.16 -2.65 -7.28
CA ILE A 159 -26.06 -3.59 -7.49
C ILE A 159 -25.67 -3.67 -8.97
N LEU A 160 -26.64 -3.52 -9.88
CA LEU A 160 -26.46 -3.65 -11.32
C LEU A 160 -25.48 -2.64 -11.91
N HIS A 161 -25.51 -1.39 -11.44
CA HIS A 161 -24.67 -0.32 -11.97
C HIS A 161 -23.50 0.05 -11.05
N SER A 162 -23.36 -0.61 -9.90
CA SER A 162 -22.33 -0.29 -8.90
C SER A 162 -21.05 -1.11 -9.09
N ARG A 163 -20.02 -0.45 -9.63
CA ARG A 163 -18.64 -0.97 -9.62
C ARG A 163 -18.12 -1.24 -8.19
N VAL A 164 -18.65 -0.53 -7.19
CA VAL A 164 -18.26 -0.70 -5.77
C VAL A 164 -18.82 -2.01 -5.22
N ALA A 165 -20.07 -2.36 -5.57
CA ALA A 165 -20.69 -3.59 -5.11
C ALA A 165 -19.89 -4.81 -5.55
N LEU A 166 -19.54 -4.89 -6.84
CA LEU A 166 -18.81 -6.02 -7.40
C LEU A 166 -17.39 -6.14 -6.82
N SER A 167 -16.64 -5.03 -6.75
CA SER A 167 -15.30 -5.05 -6.15
C SER A 167 -15.34 -5.42 -4.66
N ASN A 168 -16.37 -4.99 -3.92
CA ASN A 168 -16.56 -5.40 -2.53
C ASN A 168 -16.87 -6.90 -2.40
N ILE A 169 -17.75 -7.45 -3.23
CA ILE A 169 -18.04 -8.89 -3.23
C ILE A 169 -16.75 -9.68 -3.38
N PHE A 170 -15.92 -9.36 -4.38
CA PHE A 170 -14.64 -10.06 -4.59
C PHE A 170 -13.67 -9.88 -3.41
N CYS A 171 -13.52 -8.66 -2.88
CA CYS A 171 -12.59 -8.38 -1.78
C CYS A 171 -13.00 -9.13 -0.50
N LEU A 172 -14.27 -9.01 -0.13
CA LEU A 172 -14.80 -9.55 1.12
C LEU A 172 -14.86 -11.08 1.11
N GLN A 173 -15.19 -11.70 -0.03
CA GLN A 173 -15.14 -13.16 -0.16
C GLN A 173 -13.71 -13.69 -0.04
N LYS A 174 -12.70 -13.00 -0.61
CA LYS A 174 -11.28 -13.36 -0.43
C LYS A 174 -10.84 -13.26 1.03
N LEU A 175 -11.37 -12.29 1.77
CA LEU A 175 -11.14 -12.13 3.21
C LEU A 175 -12.02 -13.06 4.08
N GLY A 176 -12.77 -13.98 3.46
CA GLY A 176 -13.55 -14.99 4.16
C GLY A 176 -14.87 -14.50 4.77
N ALA A 177 -15.36 -13.33 4.38
CA ALA A 177 -16.65 -12.82 4.83
C ALA A 177 -17.83 -13.43 4.06
N GLU A 178 -18.98 -13.52 4.72
CA GLU A 178 -20.25 -13.91 4.09
C GLU A 178 -20.92 -12.67 3.50
N VAL A 179 -21.05 -12.63 2.17
CA VAL A 179 -21.65 -11.49 1.47
C VAL A 179 -23.03 -11.84 0.93
N ARG A 180 -24.00 -10.96 1.20
CA ARG A 180 -25.35 -11.01 0.62
C ARG A 180 -25.76 -9.63 0.13
N VAL A 181 -26.72 -9.58 -0.78
CA VAL A 181 -27.20 -8.33 -1.35
C VAL A 181 -28.69 -8.11 -1.08
N CYS A 182 -29.14 -6.86 -1.08
CA CYS A 182 -30.54 -6.51 -1.04
C CYS A 182 -30.81 -5.32 -1.98
N GLY A 183 -31.94 -5.33 -2.68
CA GLY A 183 -32.33 -4.25 -3.57
C GLY A 183 -33.49 -4.66 -4.47
N PRO A 184 -34.03 -3.71 -5.25
CA PRO A 184 -35.06 -4.01 -6.25
C PRO A 184 -34.58 -5.14 -7.17
N LYS A 185 -35.41 -6.17 -7.43
CA LYS A 185 -35.03 -7.33 -8.26
C LYS A 185 -34.54 -6.94 -9.66
N THR A 186 -35.00 -5.81 -10.17
CA THR A 186 -34.59 -5.20 -11.44
C THR A 186 -33.18 -4.61 -11.42
N LEU A 187 -32.62 -4.33 -10.25
CA LEU A 187 -31.26 -3.82 -10.01
C LEU A 187 -30.31 -4.91 -9.48
N ILE A 188 -30.72 -6.18 -9.50
CA ILE A 188 -29.88 -7.31 -9.08
C ILE A 188 -29.39 -8.07 -10.32
N PRO A 189 -28.07 -8.15 -10.57
CA PRO A 189 -27.52 -8.96 -11.65
C PRO A 189 -27.80 -10.47 -11.47
N LYS A 190 -28.14 -11.14 -12.56
CA LYS A 190 -28.41 -12.59 -12.55
C LYS A 190 -27.20 -13.44 -12.19
N TYR A 191 -26.00 -12.98 -12.54
CA TYR A 191 -24.73 -13.70 -12.32
C TYR A 191 -24.28 -13.73 -10.85
N LEU A 192 -24.91 -12.97 -9.94
CA LEU A 192 -24.51 -12.98 -8.52
C LEU A 192 -24.64 -14.37 -7.87
N THR A 193 -25.61 -15.16 -8.33
CA THR A 193 -25.80 -16.54 -7.85
C THR A 193 -24.60 -17.42 -8.18
N GLU A 194 -23.95 -17.19 -9.33
CA GLU A 194 -22.73 -17.90 -9.75
C GLU A 194 -21.52 -17.50 -8.90
N LEU A 195 -21.56 -16.29 -8.30
CA LEU A 195 -20.58 -15.83 -7.31
C LEU A 195 -20.91 -16.32 -5.89
N GLY A 196 -21.94 -17.15 -5.70
CA GLY A 196 -22.36 -17.64 -4.39
C GLY A 196 -23.03 -16.59 -3.50
N VAL A 197 -23.45 -15.46 -4.06
CA VAL A 197 -24.05 -14.34 -3.31
C VAL A 197 -25.57 -14.48 -3.30
N GLN A 198 -26.15 -14.57 -2.11
CA GLN A 198 -27.61 -14.65 -1.93
C GLN A 198 -28.27 -13.27 -1.86
N VAL A 199 -29.55 -13.21 -2.21
CA VAL A 199 -30.34 -11.96 -2.27
C VAL A 199 -31.41 -12.00 -1.20
N PHE A 200 -31.52 -10.94 -0.41
CA PHE A 200 -32.65 -10.71 0.50
C PHE A 200 -33.80 -10.02 -0.23
N ASP A 201 -35.03 -10.45 0.04
CA ASP A 201 -36.24 -9.83 -0.53
C ASP A 201 -36.61 -8.49 0.13
N ASN A 202 -36.19 -8.26 1.38
CA ASN A 202 -36.44 -7.02 2.10
C ASN A 202 -35.24 -6.57 2.95
N VAL A 203 -35.17 -5.27 3.21
CA VAL A 203 -34.05 -4.66 3.95
C VAL A 203 -34.06 -5.02 5.43
N LYS A 204 -35.23 -5.23 6.05
CA LYS A 204 -35.30 -5.54 7.48
C LYS A 204 -34.59 -6.86 7.81
N ASP A 205 -34.81 -7.89 7.01
CA ASP A 205 -34.13 -9.19 7.15
C ASP A 205 -32.62 -9.07 6.89
N ALA A 206 -32.24 -8.24 5.91
CA ALA A 206 -30.83 -7.99 5.61
C ALA A 206 -30.11 -7.33 6.80
N LEU A 207 -30.72 -6.31 7.42
CA LEU A 207 -30.18 -5.61 8.59
C LEU A 207 -30.14 -6.51 9.84
N ALA A 208 -31.16 -7.34 10.06
CA ALA A 208 -31.18 -8.29 11.18
C ALA A 208 -30.07 -9.36 11.04
N TRP A 209 -29.74 -9.75 9.80
CA TRP A 209 -28.72 -10.76 9.55
C TRP A 209 -27.29 -10.21 9.62
N CYS A 210 -27.01 -9.03 9.04
CA CYS A 210 -25.64 -8.55 8.84
C CYS A 210 -24.99 -7.95 10.09
N ASP A 211 -23.67 -7.96 10.12
CA ASP A 211 -22.85 -7.18 11.08
C ASP A 211 -22.48 -5.82 10.47
N VAL A 212 -22.42 -5.74 9.13
CA VAL A 212 -22.18 -4.52 8.37
C VAL A 212 -23.22 -4.37 7.25
N ALA A 213 -23.85 -3.20 7.18
CA ALA A 213 -24.71 -2.78 6.09
C ALA A 213 -23.98 -1.74 5.22
N ASN A 214 -23.52 -2.14 4.04
CA ASN A 214 -22.92 -1.25 3.05
C ASN A 214 -23.99 -0.75 2.07
N VAL A 215 -24.45 0.47 2.29
CA VAL A 215 -25.55 1.09 1.56
C VAL A 215 -25.02 1.80 0.33
N LEU A 216 -25.65 1.58 -0.82
CA LEU A 216 -25.23 2.13 -2.10
C LEU A 216 -26.15 3.23 -2.56
N ARG A 217 -25.54 4.24 -3.20
CA ARG A 217 -26.23 5.32 -3.87
C ARG A 217 -27.04 4.80 -5.05
N ILE A 218 -28.28 5.25 -5.18
CA ILE A 218 -29.06 5.08 -6.41
C ILE A 218 -28.58 6.03 -7.51
N GLN A 219 -28.16 5.46 -8.63
CA GLN A 219 -27.52 6.16 -9.75
C GLN A 219 -28.53 6.46 -10.87
N LEU A 220 -29.45 7.40 -10.62
CA LEU A 220 -30.47 7.78 -11.62
C LEU A 220 -29.84 8.22 -12.96
N GLU A 221 -28.69 8.88 -12.90
CA GLU A 221 -27.97 9.36 -14.07
C GLU A 221 -27.46 8.24 -15.00
N ARG A 222 -27.44 6.98 -14.55
CA ARG A 222 -27.01 5.82 -15.34
C ARG A 222 -28.15 4.95 -15.83
N GLN A 223 -29.37 5.25 -15.42
CA GLN A 223 -30.55 4.47 -15.76
C GLN A 223 -31.18 5.02 -17.03
N GLN A 224 -31.00 4.31 -18.15
CA GLN A 224 -31.70 4.61 -19.39
C GLN A 224 -33.14 4.09 -19.41
N LEU A 225 -33.45 3.15 -18.51
CA LEU A 225 -34.76 2.53 -18.33
C LEU A 225 -35.26 2.76 -16.90
N LYS A 226 -36.58 2.82 -16.70
CA LYS A 226 -37.15 2.87 -15.35
C LYS A 226 -37.06 1.47 -14.72
N TYR A 227 -36.07 1.27 -13.86
CA TYR A 227 -35.90 0.02 -13.11
C TYR A 227 -36.86 -0.11 -11.91
N PHE A 228 -37.38 1.00 -11.42
CA PHE A 228 -38.39 1.05 -10.36
C PHE A 228 -39.27 2.30 -10.56
N PRO A 229 -40.48 2.36 -9.96
CA PRO A 229 -41.46 3.37 -10.36
C PRO A 229 -41.14 4.80 -9.87
N SER A 230 -40.57 4.96 -8.66
CA SER A 230 -40.12 6.28 -8.17
C SER A 230 -39.08 6.19 -7.05
N LEU A 231 -38.30 7.27 -6.84
CA LEU A 231 -37.40 7.39 -5.68
C LEU A 231 -38.13 7.27 -4.33
N ARG A 232 -39.38 7.75 -4.27
CA ARG A 232 -40.22 7.66 -3.07
C ARG A 232 -40.53 6.22 -2.71
N GLU A 233 -40.83 5.41 -3.72
CA GLU A 233 -41.07 3.98 -3.55
C GLU A 233 -39.80 3.23 -3.15
N TYR A 234 -38.67 3.56 -3.79
CA TYR A 234 -37.38 3.03 -3.37
C TYR A 234 -37.08 3.35 -1.90
N SER A 235 -37.26 4.61 -1.48
CA SER A 235 -37.07 5.04 -0.09
C SER A 235 -37.99 4.29 0.88
N LEU A 236 -39.23 4.02 0.50
CA LEU A 236 -40.19 3.30 1.33
C LEU A 236 -39.83 1.82 1.55
N TYR A 237 -39.39 1.12 0.50
CA TYR A 237 -39.14 -0.33 0.57
C TYR A 237 -37.69 -0.70 0.86
N PHE A 238 -36.74 0.13 0.41
CA PHE A 238 -35.30 -0.15 0.47
C PHE A 238 -34.49 0.94 1.20
N GLY A 239 -35.10 2.08 1.53
CA GLY A 239 -34.44 3.14 2.28
C GLY A 239 -34.22 2.72 3.74
N ILE A 240 -33.02 2.96 4.24
CA ILE A 240 -32.64 2.67 5.63
C ILE A 240 -32.84 3.94 6.46
N ASN A 241 -33.53 3.80 7.58
CA ASN A 241 -33.76 4.89 8.53
C ASN A 241 -33.33 4.51 9.94
N LYS A 242 -33.15 5.51 10.81
CA LYS A 242 -32.62 5.31 12.16
C LYS A 242 -33.51 4.39 13.00
N LYS A 243 -34.83 4.50 12.87
CA LYS A 243 -35.78 3.63 13.58
C LYS A 243 -35.54 2.14 13.26
N MET A 244 -35.25 1.81 11.99
CA MET A 244 -34.94 0.43 11.61
C MET A 244 -33.64 -0.08 12.25
N LEU A 245 -32.66 0.80 12.50
CA LEU A 245 -31.41 0.45 13.18
C LEU A 245 -31.62 0.30 14.69
N ASP A 246 -32.39 1.20 15.29
CA ASP A 246 -32.72 1.19 16.73
C ASP A 246 -33.60 -0.03 17.12
N GLU A 247 -34.34 -0.62 16.17
CA GLU A 247 -35.17 -1.82 16.36
C GLU A 247 -34.39 -3.13 16.28
N LEU A 248 -33.09 -3.11 15.95
CA LEU A 248 -32.29 -4.33 15.83
C LEU A 248 -31.91 -4.89 17.22
N ASP A 249 -31.94 -6.21 17.36
CA ASP A 249 -31.47 -6.91 18.57
C ASP A 249 -29.94 -6.85 18.75
N LYS A 250 -29.22 -6.26 17.79
CA LYS A 250 -27.77 -6.11 17.79
C LYS A 250 -27.34 -4.78 17.18
N GLU A 251 -26.20 -4.29 17.64
CA GLU A 251 -25.54 -3.15 17.01
C GLU A 251 -24.85 -3.59 15.71
N ILE A 252 -25.16 -2.91 14.62
CA ILE A 252 -24.51 -3.11 13.32
C ILE A 252 -23.74 -1.87 12.89
N VAL A 253 -22.84 -2.04 11.93
CA VAL A 253 -22.10 -0.94 11.29
C VAL A 253 -22.77 -0.54 9.99
N VAL A 254 -22.95 0.76 9.75
CA VAL A 254 -23.49 1.32 8.51
C VAL A 254 -22.38 2.02 7.74
N MET A 255 -22.26 1.69 6.46
CA MET A 255 -21.27 2.23 5.54
C MET A 255 -21.94 2.77 4.27
N HIS A 256 -21.29 3.72 3.62
CA HIS A 256 -21.75 4.26 2.34
C HIS A 256 -20.60 4.93 1.57
N PRO A 257 -20.30 4.51 0.31
CA PRO A 257 -19.14 5.01 -0.45
C PRO A 257 -19.29 6.49 -0.87
N GLY A 258 -20.54 6.97 -0.93
CA GLY A 258 -20.91 8.35 -1.21
C GLY A 258 -20.84 8.74 -2.68
N PRO A 259 -21.35 9.93 -3.05
CA PRO A 259 -22.17 10.84 -2.22
C PRO A 259 -23.53 10.21 -1.85
N ILE A 260 -24.10 10.62 -0.70
CA ILE A 260 -25.38 10.08 -0.19
C ILE A 260 -26.53 10.91 -0.76
N ASN A 261 -27.57 10.27 -1.29
CA ASN A 261 -28.87 10.89 -1.51
C ASN A 261 -29.69 10.77 -0.22
N ARG A 262 -29.53 11.75 0.68
CA ARG A 262 -30.22 11.77 1.98
C ARG A 262 -31.75 11.71 1.79
N GLY A 263 -32.39 10.77 2.50
CA GLY A 263 -33.83 10.53 2.41
C GLY A 263 -34.27 9.58 1.29
N VAL A 264 -33.32 9.05 0.50
CA VAL A 264 -33.58 8.03 -0.53
C VAL A 264 -33.07 6.68 -0.04
N GLU A 265 -31.78 6.38 -0.18
CA GLU A 265 -31.20 5.12 0.30
C GLU A 265 -30.90 5.13 1.81
N LEU A 266 -30.62 6.30 2.38
CA LEU A 266 -30.26 6.45 3.78
C LEU A 266 -30.82 7.76 4.31
N SER A 267 -31.53 7.70 5.44
CA SER A 267 -32.02 8.91 6.13
C SER A 267 -30.87 9.68 6.77
N SER A 268 -31.05 10.98 6.99
CA SER A 268 -29.99 11.83 7.54
C SER A 268 -29.55 11.40 8.95
N ASP A 269 -30.52 11.09 9.80
CA ASP A 269 -30.32 10.63 11.16
C ASP A 269 -29.68 9.24 11.24
N ALA A 270 -29.89 8.37 10.24
CA ALA A 270 -29.17 7.11 10.13
C ALA A 270 -27.71 7.32 9.67
N ALA A 271 -27.50 8.18 8.68
CA ALA A 271 -26.17 8.51 8.15
C ALA A 271 -25.25 9.17 9.19
N ASP A 272 -25.83 9.90 10.14
CA ASP A 272 -25.10 10.61 11.20
C ASP A 272 -25.24 9.89 12.57
N SER A 273 -25.75 8.66 12.58
CA SER A 273 -25.92 7.84 13.80
C SER A 273 -24.60 7.22 14.28
N PRO A 274 -24.51 6.76 15.54
CA PRO A 274 -23.36 6.01 16.05
C PRO A 274 -23.04 4.72 15.28
N HIS A 275 -24.00 4.16 14.54
CA HIS A 275 -23.79 3.01 13.67
C HIS A 275 -22.92 3.35 12.45
N SER A 276 -22.91 4.61 12.03
CA SER A 276 -22.32 5.05 10.77
C SER A 276 -20.82 5.31 10.89
N ILE A 277 -20.03 4.73 9.99
CA ILE A 277 -18.59 4.99 9.84
C ILE A 277 -18.25 5.67 8.51
N ILE A 278 -19.21 6.37 7.90
CA ILE A 278 -19.08 6.95 6.56
C ILE A 278 -17.94 7.98 6.47
N LEU A 279 -17.74 8.77 7.53
CA LEU A 279 -16.63 9.74 7.58
C LEU A 279 -15.28 9.05 7.80
N ASP A 280 -15.25 7.97 8.59
CA ASP A 280 -14.05 7.16 8.79
C ASP A 280 -13.61 6.55 7.45
N GLN A 281 -14.54 6.07 6.62
CA GLN A 281 -14.25 5.60 5.25
C GLN A 281 -13.55 6.67 4.39
N VAL A 282 -13.90 7.95 4.56
CA VAL A 282 -13.25 9.04 3.80
C VAL A 282 -11.79 9.20 4.22
N GLU A 283 -11.52 9.17 5.52
CA GLU A 283 -10.16 9.28 6.05
C GLU A 283 -9.32 8.04 5.68
N ASN A 284 -9.90 6.86 5.85
CA ASN A 284 -9.32 5.56 5.49
C ASN A 284 -9.01 5.46 4.01
N GLY A 285 -9.83 6.10 3.18
CA GLY A 285 -9.58 6.22 1.76
C GLY A 285 -8.25 6.91 1.43
N VAL A 286 -7.77 7.84 2.25
CA VAL A 286 -6.45 8.45 2.03
C VAL A 286 -5.35 7.47 2.43
N ALA A 287 -5.47 6.83 3.60
CA ALA A 287 -4.48 5.88 4.09
C ALA A 287 -4.30 4.66 3.16
N VAL A 288 -5.40 4.08 2.66
CA VAL A 288 -5.36 2.97 1.72
C VAL A 288 -4.79 3.38 0.36
N ARG A 289 -5.10 4.59 -0.13
CA ARG A 289 -4.50 5.09 -1.37
C ARG A 289 -3.00 5.32 -1.20
N MET A 290 -2.55 5.80 -0.05
CA MET A 290 -1.12 5.89 0.26
C MET A 290 -0.47 4.49 0.22
N ALA A 291 -1.09 3.51 0.87
CA ALA A 291 -0.61 2.12 0.87
C ALA A 291 -0.50 1.53 -0.53
N VAL A 292 -1.54 1.67 -1.35
CA VAL A 292 -1.55 1.18 -2.74
C VAL A 292 -0.43 1.82 -3.55
N LEU A 293 -0.26 3.14 -3.49
CA LEU A 293 0.78 3.82 -4.26
C LEU A 293 2.18 3.39 -3.82
N THR A 294 2.41 3.22 -2.52
CA THR A 294 3.69 2.74 -1.99
C THR A 294 3.96 1.27 -2.36
N VAL A 295 2.99 0.36 -2.22
CA VAL A 295 3.20 -1.05 -2.56
C VAL A 295 3.50 -1.20 -4.05
N GLU A 296 2.77 -0.48 -4.92
CA GLU A 296 2.99 -0.51 -6.36
C GLU A 296 4.38 0.00 -6.75
N ILE A 297 4.88 1.10 -6.16
CA ILE A 297 6.24 1.57 -6.48
C ILE A 297 7.31 0.58 -5.99
N VAL A 298 7.08 -0.04 -4.83
CA VAL A 298 8.03 -0.98 -4.25
C VAL A 298 8.11 -2.24 -5.11
N GLU A 299 7.00 -2.71 -5.66
CA GLU A 299 7.02 -3.80 -6.64
C GLU A 299 7.75 -3.43 -7.93
N ILE A 300 7.66 -2.18 -8.38
CA ILE A 300 8.42 -1.70 -9.55
C ILE A 300 9.91 -1.76 -9.26
N LEU A 301 10.33 -1.21 -8.11
CA LEU A 301 11.71 -1.30 -7.66
C LEU A 301 12.14 -2.77 -7.54
N LYS A 302 11.31 -3.66 -6.99
CA LYS A 302 11.61 -5.11 -6.97
C LYS A 302 11.74 -5.72 -8.35
N LYS A 303 10.92 -5.33 -9.34
CA LYS A 303 10.95 -5.87 -10.71
C LYS A 303 12.11 -5.31 -11.55
N GLU A 304 12.45 -4.05 -11.38
CA GLU A 304 13.57 -3.41 -12.09
C GLU A 304 14.92 -3.74 -11.45
N ILE A 305 14.97 -3.93 -10.13
CA ILE A 305 16.18 -4.25 -9.36
C ILE A 305 16.35 -5.78 -9.19
N GLY A 306 15.28 -6.57 -9.30
CA GLY A 306 15.30 -8.04 -9.28
C GLY A 306 15.48 -8.66 -7.90
N ILE A 307 15.23 -7.92 -6.80
CA ILE A 307 15.65 -8.31 -5.44
C ILE A 307 14.46 -8.29 -4.47
N ASP A 308 14.37 -9.31 -3.63
CA ASP A 308 13.27 -9.51 -2.68
C ASP A 308 13.49 -8.64 -1.42
N CYS A 309 13.14 -7.36 -1.55
CA CYS A 309 13.33 -6.39 -0.47
C CYS A 309 12.16 -6.39 0.52
N GLN A 310 12.42 -6.38 1.84
CA GLN A 310 11.43 -6.00 2.86
C GLN A 310 11.73 -4.59 3.37
N ILE A 311 10.76 -3.68 3.29
CA ILE A 311 10.89 -2.35 3.90
C ILE A 311 10.45 -2.46 5.35
N SER A 312 11.35 -2.20 6.29
CA SER A 312 10.97 -2.18 7.70
C SER A 312 10.43 -0.81 8.07
N LYS A 313 9.22 -0.83 8.66
CA LYS A 313 8.34 0.33 8.88
C LYS A 313 8.56 1.04 10.22
N ASP A 314 9.55 0.60 11.00
CA ASP A 314 9.91 1.17 12.31
C ASP A 314 11.18 2.04 12.24
N SER A 315 11.09 3.27 11.74
CA SER A 315 11.99 4.40 12.08
C SER A 315 11.75 5.61 11.19
N SER A 316 12.19 6.78 11.63
CA SER A 316 12.23 8.06 10.89
C SER A 316 13.01 8.04 9.56
N GLN A 317 13.59 6.90 9.17
CA GLN A 317 14.33 6.68 7.92
C GLN A 317 13.91 5.35 7.29
N PRO A 318 13.71 5.31 5.95
CA PRO A 318 13.39 4.08 5.23
C PRO A 318 14.58 3.13 5.26
N LYS A 319 14.32 1.88 5.66
CA LYS A 319 15.31 0.80 5.74
C LYS A 319 14.90 -0.37 4.85
N ILE A 320 15.83 -0.79 4.00
CA ILE A 320 15.69 -1.93 3.09
C ILE A 320 16.43 -3.11 3.70
N ILE A 321 15.71 -4.19 4.00
CA ILE A 321 16.30 -5.44 4.49
C ILE A 321 16.68 -6.29 3.29
N LEU A 322 17.94 -6.73 3.26
CA LEU A 322 18.56 -7.52 2.20
C LEU A 322 19.17 -8.80 2.77
N VAL A 323 19.21 -9.85 1.95
CA VAL A 323 20.07 -11.02 2.19
C VAL A 323 21.47 -10.75 1.63
N ALA A 324 22.51 -11.32 2.23
CA ALA A 324 23.91 -11.01 1.93
C ALA A 324 24.28 -11.09 0.43
N LYS A 325 23.77 -12.09 -0.28
CA LYS A 325 24.01 -12.30 -1.72
C LYS A 325 23.52 -11.14 -2.62
N ASP A 326 22.54 -10.37 -2.15
CA ASP A 326 21.89 -9.33 -2.94
C ASP A 326 22.51 -7.94 -2.69
N LEU A 327 23.46 -7.83 -1.75
CA LEU A 327 24.09 -6.57 -1.37
C LEU A 327 24.78 -5.87 -2.57
N ILE A 328 25.66 -6.58 -3.28
CA ILE A 328 26.44 -5.99 -4.39
C ILE A 328 25.54 -5.54 -5.56
N PRO A 329 24.58 -6.36 -6.04
CA PRO A 329 23.62 -5.91 -7.03
C PRO A 329 22.83 -4.66 -6.63
N VAL A 330 22.28 -4.61 -5.40
CA VAL A 330 21.55 -3.43 -4.91
C VAL A 330 22.46 -2.21 -4.87
N CYS A 331 23.62 -2.32 -4.22
CA CYS A 331 24.57 -1.23 -4.08
C CYS A 331 25.02 -0.70 -5.44
N SER A 332 25.29 -1.59 -6.40
CA SER A 332 25.68 -1.20 -7.76
C SER A 332 24.57 -0.45 -8.48
N PHE A 333 23.32 -0.88 -8.32
CA PHE A 333 22.15 -0.20 -8.88
C PHE A 333 21.98 1.19 -8.26
N LEU A 334 22.00 1.29 -6.93
CA LEU A 334 21.86 2.57 -6.21
C LEU A 334 22.96 3.58 -6.61
N TYR A 335 24.18 3.11 -6.84
CA TYR A 335 25.30 3.95 -7.28
C TYR A 335 25.21 4.37 -8.76
N LYS A 336 24.85 3.45 -9.66
CA LYS A 336 24.92 3.67 -11.12
C LYS A 336 23.68 4.30 -11.73
N THR A 337 22.51 4.14 -11.12
CA THR A 337 21.25 4.70 -11.63
C THR A 337 21.28 6.21 -11.47
N SER A 338 21.29 6.94 -12.58
CA SER A 338 21.42 8.41 -12.60
C SER A 338 20.37 9.13 -11.77
N GLU A 339 19.17 8.58 -11.70
CA GLU A 339 18.00 9.12 -11.01
C GLU A 339 18.06 8.93 -9.48
N LEU A 340 18.88 7.99 -9.01
CA LEU A 340 19.08 7.73 -7.57
C LEU A 340 20.43 8.24 -7.09
N TYR A 341 21.48 7.87 -7.82
CA TYR A 341 22.87 8.25 -7.68
C TYR A 341 23.30 8.44 -6.22
N PHE A 342 23.28 7.33 -5.46
CA PHE A 342 23.82 7.28 -4.10
C PHE A 342 25.35 7.29 -4.17
N ASP A 343 25.91 8.48 -4.35
CA ASP A 343 27.33 8.71 -4.54
C ASP A 343 28.13 8.65 -3.24
N TYR A 344 27.45 8.68 -2.08
CA TYR A 344 28.10 8.75 -0.78
C TYR A 344 27.65 7.65 0.18
N LEU A 345 28.60 6.82 0.60
CA LEU A 345 28.45 5.88 1.72
C LEU A 345 28.97 6.55 2.99
N ASN A 346 28.05 6.94 3.88
CA ASN A 346 28.33 7.68 5.11
C ASN A 346 29.11 6.82 6.11
N CYS A 347 28.60 5.61 6.37
CA CYS A 347 29.20 4.64 7.24
C CYS A 347 28.60 3.24 7.02
N ILE A 348 29.36 2.24 7.45
CA ILE A 348 28.85 0.88 7.67
C ILE A 348 29.02 0.60 9.16
N THR A 349 27.96 0.12 9.80
CA THR A 349 27.99 -0.28 11.21
C THR A 349 27.51 -1.72 11.36
N ALA A 350 27.80 -2.34 12.50
CA ALA A 350 27.36 -3.70 12.80
C ALA A 350 26.75 -3.80 14.20
N ILE A 351 25.76 -4.68 14.35
CA ILE A 351 25.10 -4.98 15.62
C ILE A 351 25.10 -6.50 15.82
N ASP A 352 25.72 -6.99 16.91
CA ASP A 352 25.57 -8.37 17.36
C ASP A 352 24.28 -8.51 18.17
N ASN A 353 23.32 -9.27 17.64
CA ASN A 353 22.01 -9.51 18.27
C ASN A 353 22.08 -10.54 19.41
N GLY A 354 23.25 -11.09 19.70
CA GLY A 354 23.49 -12.02 20.79
C GLY A 354 23.29 -13.49 20.42
N LEU A 355 23.62 -14.36 21.38
CA LEU A 355 23.64 -15.81 21.19
C LEU A 355 22.26 -16.42 20.89
N GLU A 356 21.20 -15.89 21.50
CA GLU A 356 19.83 -16.39 21.30
C GLU A 356 19.32 -16.10 19.89
N ALA A 357 19.59 -14.89 19.38
CA ALA A 357 19.21 -14.49 18.02
C ALA A 357 20.12 -15.11 16.96
N GLY A 358 21.37 -15.42 17.30
CA GLY A 358 22.32 -16.09 16.41
C GLY A 358 22.70 -15.28 15.17
N THR A 359 22.49 -13.96 15.16
CA THR A 359 22.68 -13.11 13.98
C THR A 359 23.50 -11.85 14.27
N ILE A 360 24.16 -11.34 13.23
CA ILE A 360 24.77 -10.01 13.20
C ILE A 360 24.08 -9.22 12.09
N ASP A 361 23.72 -7.97 12.37
CA ASP A 361 23.15 -7.07 11.38
C ASP A 361 24.22 -6.08 10.91
N LEU A 362 24.48 -6.02 9.61
CA LEU A 362 25.28 -4.98 8.97
C LEU A 362 24.35 -3.88 8.47
N ILE A 363 24.70 -2.63 8.73
CA ILE A 363 23.85 -1.46 8.44
C ILE A 363 24.67 -0.47 7.62
N TYR A 364 24.24 -0.26 6.38
CA TYR A 364 24.86 0.65 5.43
C TYR A 364 24.04 1.92 5.35
N HIS A 365 24.67 3.05 5.67
CA HIS A 365 24.05 4.36 5.55
C HIS A 365 24.49 5.01 4.24
N LEU A 366 23.58 5.07 3.28
CA LEU A 366 23.83 5.65 1.96
C LEU A 366 23.12 7.00 1.86
N THR A 367 23.81 7.95 1.24
CA THR A 367 23.28 9.28 0.94
C THR A 367 23.55 9.56 -0.54
N SER A 368 22.53 10.06 -1.22
CA SER A 368 22.71 10.76 -2.48
C SER A 368 22.85 12.23 -2.16
N ILE A 369 24.06 12.77 -2.34
CA ILE A 369 24.33 14.19 -2.10
C ILE A 369 23.57 15.05 -3.10
N PRO A 370 23.55 14.76 -4.42
CA PRO A 370 22.87 15.60 -5.39
C PRO A 370 21.36 15.69 -5.19
N TYR A 371 20.74 14.63 -4.67
CA TYR A 371 19.28 14.55 -4.47
C TYR A 371 18.85 14.74 -3.00
N GLU A 372 19.80 14.98 -2.09
CA GLU A 372 19.55 15.17 -0.65
C GLU A 372 18.65 14.09 -0.04
N GLN A 373 18.91 12.83 -0.39
CA GLN A 373 18.17 11.67 0.09
C GLN A 373 19.09 10.68 0.78
N SER A 374 18.56 9.91 1.73
CA SER A 374 19.32 8.89 2.45
C SER A 374 18.50 7.62 2.59
N VAL A 375 19.17 6.48 2.45
CA VAL A 375 18.58 5.15 2.61
C VAL A 375 19.48 4.30 3.50
N ILE A 376 18.85 3.46 4.31
CA ILE A 376 19.57 2.46 5.10
C ILE A 376 19.39 1.09 4.43
N LEU A 377 20.49 0.39 4.18
CA LEU A 377 20.45 -1.04 3.85
C LEU A 377 20.83 -1.85 5.08
N LYS A 378 19.99 -2.82 5.44
CA LYS A 378 20.25 -3.76 6.52
C LYS A 378 20.48 -5.14 5.93
N VAL A 379 21.65 -5.72 6.19
CA VAL A 379 22.00 -7.09 5.80
C VAL A 379 22.13 -7.93 7.07
N GLN A 380 21.31 -8.96 7.19
CA GLN A 380 21.40 -9.89 8.30
C GLN A 380 22.26 -11.10 7.93
N ILE A 381 23.22 -11.45 8.78
CA ILE A 381 24.12 -12.60 8.60
C ILE A 381 24.13 -13.49 9.84
N ASP A 382 24.49 -14.75 9.63
CA ASP A 382 24.69 -15.73 10.71
C ASP A 382 25.93 -15.37 11.55
N ARG A 383 25.77 -15.42 12.87
CA ARG A 383 26.81 -15.07 13.86
C ARG A 383 28.00 -16.04 13.88
N SER A 384 27.81 -17.29 13.48
CA SER A 384 28.88 -18.31 13.40
C SER A 384 29.93 -17.95 12.35
N LEU A 385 29.57 -17.10 11.38
CA LEU A 385 30.43 -16.70 10.27
C LEU A 385 31.08 -17.89 9.55
N SER A 386 30.32 -18.98 9.37
CA SER A 386 30.74 -20.13 8.57
C SER A 386 31.07 -19.70 7.13
N GLU A 387 31.88 -20.48 6.39
CA GLU A 387 32.27 -20.18 5.00
C GLU A 387 31.08 -19.96 4.04
N ASN A 388 29.86 -20.37 4.42
CA ASN A 388 28.64 -20.14 3.66
C ASN A 388 27.94 -18.80 3.97
N THR A 389 28.53 -17.96 4.82
CA THR A 389 27.97 -16.67 5.29
C THR A 389 28.79 -15.47 4.81
N LEU A 390 29.44 -15.60 3.65
CA LEU A 390 30.33 -14.58 3.11
C LEU A 390 29.52 -13.37 2.61
N VAL A 391 29.95 -12.17 3.02
CA VAL A 391 29.45 -10.90 2.50
C VAL A 391 30.52 -10.33 1.57
N ASP A 392 30.14 -9.97 0.35
CA ASP A 392 31.07 -9.32 -0.57
C ASP A 392 31.29 -7.85 -0.18
N SER A 393 32.53 -7.37 -0.32
CA SER A 393 32.93 -6.00 -0.06
C SER A 393 32.32 -5.01 -1.06
N VAL A 394 31.76 -3.91 -0.58
CA VAL A 394 31.26 -2.81 -1.43
C VAL A 394 32.34 -1.75 -1.73
N SER A 395 33.60 -2.00 -1.34
CA SER A 395 34.76 -1.09 -1.56
C SER A 395 35.11 -0.83 -3.04
N SER A 396 34.61 -1.69 -3.93
CA SER A 396 34.69 -1.49 -5.38
C SER A 396 33.70 -0.42 -5.88
N ILE A 397 32.62 -0.18 -5.13
CA ILE A 397 31.58 0.80 -5.43
C ILE A 397 31.91 2.12 -4.72
N TRP A 398 32.02 2.10 -3.39
CA TRP A 398 32.40 3.25 -2.58
C TRP A 398 33.72 2.99 -1.85
N LYS A 399 34.74 3.80 -2.13
CA LYS A 399 36.06 3.64 -1.50
C LYS A 399 36.06 3.79 0.02
N THR A 400 35.10 4.52 0.58
CA THR A 400 34.95 4.66 2.04
C THR A 400 34.66 3.34 2.74
N ALA A 401 34.08 2.35 2.04
CA ALA A 401 33.78 1.04 2.61
C ALA A 401 35.03 0.29 3.09
N ASP A 402 36.20 0.53 2.48
CA ASP A 402 37.48 -0.09 2.87
C ASP A 402 37.76 0.10 4.37
N TRP A 403 37.56 1.31 4.88
CA TRP A 403 37.80 1.58 6.30
C TRP A 403 36.73 0.94 7.21
N HIS A 404 35.45 1.10 6.85
CA HIS A 404 34.34 0.62 7.67
C HIS A 404 34.26 -0.91 7.74
N GLU A 405 34.51 -1.59 6.61
CA GLU A 405 34.51 -3.06 6.55
C GLU A 405 35.68 -3.64 7.38
N ARG A 406 36.84 -2.98 7.39
CA ARG A 406 37.96 -3.35 8.27
C ARG A 406 37.66 -3.13 9.75
N GLU A 407 36.99 -2.03 10.11
CA GLU A 407 36.56 -1.78 11.48
C GLU A 407 35.60 -2.89 11.97
N ILE A 408 34.64 -3.26 11.14
CA ILE A 408 33.69 -4.34 11.43
C ILE A 408 34.41 -5.68 11.54
N PHE A 409 35.37 -5.97 10.67
CA PHE A 409 36.21 -7.16 10.79
C PHE A 409 36.99 -7.15 12.12
N ASP A 410 37.58 -6.03 12.49
CA ASP A 410 38.40 -5.90 13.68
C ASP A 410 37.61 -6.14 14.98
N PHE A 411 36.39 -5.59 15.05
CA PHE A 411 35.57 -5.61 16.27
C PHE A 411 34.51 -6.71 16.34
N PHE A 412 34.02 -7.22 15.20
CA PHE A 412 32.95 -8.23 15.13
C PHE A 412 33.41 -9.52 14.42
N GLY A 413 34.54 -9.50 13.73
CA GLY A 413 35.10 -10.68 13.05
C GLY A 413 34.47 -11.02 11.71
N VAL A 414 33.57 -10.17 11.20
CA VAL A 414 32.92 -10.37 9.89
C VAL A 414 33.95 -10.26 8.78
N LYS A 415 34.03 -11.28 7.93
CA LYS A 415 34.96 -11.30 6.79
C LYS A 415 34.25 -10.83 5.54
N PHE A 416 34.82 -9.83 4.88
CA PHE A 416 34.35 -9.32 3.60
C PHE A 416 35.14 -9.95 2.45
N ASN A 417 34.47 -10.64 1.55
CA ASN A 417 35.08 -11.21 0.36
C ASN A 417 35.40 -10.10 -0.66
N LEU A 418 36.43 -10.31 -1.48
CA LEU A 418 36.93 -9.33 -2.47
C LEU A 418 37.40 -7.98 -1.88
N HIS A 419 37.52 -7.88 -0.56
CA HIS A 419 38.06 -6.70 0.10
C HIS A 419 39.56 -6.53 -0.25
N PRO A 420 40.03 -5.31 -0.61
CA PRO A 420 41.40 -5.09 -1.07
C PRO A 420 42.46 -5.38 0.01
N ASP A 421 42.18 -5.03 1.29
CA ASP A 421 43.10 -5.27 2.41
C ASP A 421 42.35 -5.45 3.74
N LEU A 422 41.99 -6.69 4.09
CA LEU A 422 41.22 -6.98 5.32
C LEU A 422 42.11 -7.26 6.54
N ARG A 423 43.04 -6.35 6.84
CA ARG A 423 43.85 -6.39 8.08
C ARG A 423 43.24 -5.53 9.18
N ARG A 424 43.44 -5.92 10.44
CA ARG A 424 43.08 -5.11 11.64
C ARG A 424 43.62 -3.67 11.50
N ILE A 425 42.86 -2.71 12.00
CA ILE A 425 43.18 -1.27 11.90
C ILE A 425 43.24 -0.57 13.25
N LEU A 426 42.47 -1.03 14.22
CA LEU A 426 42.31 -0.41 15.53
C LEU A 426 42.87 -1.31 16.62
N LEU A 427 42.74 -2.63 16.49
CA LEU A 427 43.31 -3.57 17.44
C LEU A 427 44.70 -4.06 17.01
N PRO A 428 45.59 -4.37 17.97
CA PRO A 428 46.87 -5.00 17.67
C PRO A 428 46.72 -6.30 16.88
N ALA A 429 47.73 -6.61 16.05
CA ALA A 429 47.69 -7.77 15.17
C ALA A 429 47.55 -9.12 15.92
N ASP A 430 48.05 -9.17 17.16
CA ASP A 430 47.98 -10.33 18.05
C ASP A 430 46.80 -10.28 19.03
N TRP A 431 45.89 -9.31 18.88
CA TRP A 431 44.70 -9.23 19.72
C TRP A 431 43.80 -10.44 19.53
N VAL A 432 43.42 -11.06 20.65
CA VAL A 432 42.56 -12.25 20.67
C VAL A 432 41.10 -11.86 20.90
N GLY A 433 40.25 -12.25 19.95
CA GLY A 433 38.80 -12.04 19.99
C GLY A 433 38.32 -10.76 19.31
N PHE A 434 37.05 -10.42 19.57
CA PHE A 434 36.26 -9.40 18.89
C PHE A 434 35.45 -8.58 19.92
N PRO A 435 35.96 -7.42 20.36
CA PRO A 435 35.42 -6.68 21.51
C PRO A 435 33.94 -6.27 21.45
N MET A 436 33.36 -6.14 20.25
CA MET A 436 31.96 -5.70 20.10
C MET A 436 30.97 -6.86 20.00
N ARG A 437 31.45 -8.12 20.10
CA ARG A 437 30.57 -9.27 20.26
C ARG A 437 30.02 -9.35 21.68
N LYS A 438 28.76 -9.73 21.82
CA LYS A 438 28.06 -9.81 23.11
C LYS A 438 28.60 -10.88 24.07
N ASP A 439 29.32 -11.86 23.54
CA ASP A 439 29.98 -12.95 24.29
C ASP A 439 31.49 -12.70 24.50
N TYR A 440 32.00 -11.50 24.18
CA TYR A 440 33.41 -11.20 24.38
C TYR A 440 33.76 -11.07 25.87
N GLU A 441 34.66 -11.91 26.34
CA GLU A 441 35.24 -11.80 27.67
C GLU A 441 36.45 -10.85 27.65
N LEU A 442 36.37 -9.80 28.47
CA LEU A 442 37.46 -8.85 28.63
C LEU A 442 38.70 -9.56 29.19
N GLN A 443 39.82 -9.40 28.50
CA GLN A 443 41.11 -9.89 28.98
C GLN A 443 41.52 -9.12 30.23
N GLU A 444 41.93 -9.83 31.29
CA GLU A 444 42.41 -9.17 32.50
C GLU A 444 43.77 -8.49 32.28
N THR A 445 44.59 -9.06 31.39
CA THR A 445 45.93 -8.59 31.06
C THR A 445 46.22 -8.71 29.57
N TYR A 446 46.92 -7.74 29.01
CA TYR A 446 47.45 -7.75 27.63
C TYR A 446 48.94 -7.39 27.68
N HIS A 447 49.81 -8.27 27.16
CA HIS A 447 51.28 -8.19 27.32
C HIS A 447 51.76 -7.92 28.77
N GLY A 448 51.10 -8.55 29.75
CA GLY A 448 51.44 -8.37 31.17
C GLY A 448 50.96 -7.05 31.80
N ILE A 449 50.27 -6.20 31.03
CA ILE A 449 49.63 -4.97 31.50
C ILE A 449 48.17 -5.27 31.83
N LYS A 450 47.70 -4.90 33.01
CA LYS A 450 46.29 -5.06 33.41
C LYS A 450 45.40 -4.12 32.59
N VAL A 451 44.37 -4.67 31.92
CA VAL A 451 43.51 -3.94 30.97
C VAL A 451 42.16 -3.54 31.58
N LYS A 452 41.83 -4.08 32.76
CA LYS A 452 40.63 -3.73 33.53
C LYS A 452 40.70 -2.24 33.92
N TYR A 453 39.89 -1.41 33.25
CA TYR A 453 39.62 -0.02 33.65
C TYR A 453 38.81 0.03 34.94
#